data_AF-A0A1W9IJL0-F1
#
_entry.id   AF-A0A1W9IJL0-F1
#
_cell.length_a   1.000
_cell.length_b   1.000
_cell.length_c   1.000
_cell.angle_alpha   90.00
_cell.angle_beta   90.00
_cell.angle_gamma   90.00
#
_symmetry.space_group_name_H-M   'P 1'
#
loop_
_entity.id
_entity.type
_entity.pdbx_description
1 polymer ?
#
loop_
_entity_poly.entity_id
_entity_poly.type
_entity_poly.pdbx_seq_one_letter_code
_entity_poly.pdbx_strand_id
1 'polypeptide(L)'
;MIFSKFKPSAQATEKAPAPAAAAAVQPATPGLWSRLLRLLPWISLTMTAGVLLLILRQAPPLPIQADPHAADRVAEKMAQLQVAVQAGHSHSTTLNEAELNQWMRDNLAIASTHQARQAGIPVPAGHEAEVQEVQSALKDVRMNLTGNQLKAYAVFVLYGKEISLQLDGMIETRDGFIRLKPTAGKLGSLPIPSSTLDRVAQQLFESSQNRETFQLPPQIESVRIENGTLVIATR
;
A
#
# COMPACT_ATOMS: atom_id res chain seq x y z
N MET A 1 56.36 -70.96 -29.22
CA MET A 1 55.05 -71.44 -29.71
C MET A 1 54.66 -70.57 -30.90
N ILE A 2 54.90 -71.03 -32.14
CA ILE A 2 53.98 -71.80 -33.02
C ILE A 2 52.88 -70.90 -33.64
N PHE A 3 53.18 -70.46 -34.87
CA PHE A 3 52.36 -70.31 -36.08
C PHE A 3 50.82 -70.37 -36.05
N SER A 4 50.23 -69.30 -36.62
CA SER A 4 49.39 -69.34 -37.84
C SER A 4 47.86 -69.50 -37.77
N LYS A 5 47.23 -68.59 -38.54
CA LYS A 5 46.26 -68.79 -39.64
C LYS A 5 44.83 -68.31 -39.43
N PHE A 6 44.53 -67.26 -40.20
CA PHE A 6 43.27 -67.05 -40.89
C PHE A 6 42.73 -68.35 -41.51
N LYS A 7 41.42 -68.61 -41.36
CA LYS A 7 40.57 -68.96 -42.52
C LYS A 7 39.08 -68.65 -42.24
N PRO A 8 38.38 -68.00 -43.17
CA PRO A 8 36.93 -67.84 -43.15
C PRO A 8 36.24 -69.13 -43.62
N SER A 9 34.98 -69.33 -43.24
CA SER A 9 34.08 -70.25 -43.93
C SER A 9 32.71 -69.62 -44.10
N ALA A 10 32.19 -69.90 -45.29
CA ALA A 10 31.09 -69.25 -45.95
C ALA A 10 29.74 -69.81 -45.51
N GLN A 11 28.75 -68.92 -45.58
CA GLN A 11 27.38 -69.06 -46.09
C GLN A 11 26.56 -70.35 -45.89
N ALA A 12 25.28 -70.03 -45.68
CA ALA A 12 24.06 -70.76 -46.08
C ALA A 12 23.53 -71.80 -45.08
N THR A 13 22.44 -71.43 -44.40
CA THR A 13 21.12 -71.94 -44.81
C THR A 13 20.04 -70.94 -44.43
N GLU A 14 19.28 -70.56 -45.44
CA GLU A 14 18.07 -69.76 -45.45
C GLU A 14 16.90 -70.51 -44.78
N LYS A 15 16.17 -69.84 -43.87
CA LYS A 15 14.74 -70.10 -43.64
C LYS A 15 14.08 -68.85 -43.05
N ALA A 16 13.35 -68.13 -43.90
CA ALA A 16 12.43 -67.04 -43.54
C ALA A 16 11.12 -67.60 -42.93
N PRO A 17 10.14 -66.76 -42.53
CA PRO A 17 10.21 -65.64 -41.60
C PRO A 17 9.19 -65.85 -40.44
N ALA A 18 9.41 -65.23 -39.28
CA ALA A 18 8.35 -65.00 -38.30
C ALA A 18 8.36 -63.50 -37.94
N PRO A 19 7.20 -62.83 -37.94
CA PRO A 19 7.14 -61.39 -37.78
C PRO A 19 7.71 -61.02 -36.42
N ALA A 20 8.72 -60.15 -36.42
CA ALA A 20 9.16 -59.46 -35.23
C ALA A 20 7.92 -58.78 -34.64
N ALA A 21 7.42 -59.32 -33.53
CA ALA A 21 6.45 -58.66 -32.70
C ALA A 21 7.02 -57.27 -32.39
N ALA A 22 6.37 -56.26 -32.95
CA ALA A 22 6.63 -54.88 -32.64
C ALA A 22 6.66 -54.77 -31.12
N ALA A 23 7.83 -54.48 -30.56
CA ALA A 23 7.94 -54.00 -29.19
C ALA A 23 7.19 -52.68 -29.16
N ALA A 24 5.90 -52.75 -28.82
CA ALA A 24 5.07 -51.60 -28.56
C ALA A 24 5.70 -50.88 -27.38
N VAL A 25 6.42 -49.80 -27.66
CA VAL A 25 6.79 -48.80 -26.67
C VAL A 25 5.46 -48.28 -26.11
N GLN A 26 5.08 -48.75 -24.93
CA GLN A 26 3.90 -48.25 -24.25
C GLN A 26 4.13 -46.75 -24.02
N PRO A 27 3.29 -45.86 -24.59
CA PRO A 27 3.42 -44.45 -24.32
C PRO A 27 3.06 -44.25 -22.84
N ALA A 28 4.03 -43.79 -22.05
CA ALA A 28 3.79 -43.42 -20.66
C ALA A 28 2.61 -42.44 -20.61
N THR A 29 1.46 -42.90 -20.11
CA THR A 29 0.27 -42.08 -19.97
C THR A 29 0.60 -40.88 -19.10
N PRO A 30 0.39 -39.63 -19.56
CA PRO A 30 0.69 -38.46 -18.77
C PRO A 30 -0.23 -38.47 -17.54
N GLY A 31 0.35 -38.76 -16.38
CA GLY A 31 -0.36 -38.81 -15.11
C GLY A 31 -1.07 -37.48 -14.85
N LEU A 32 -2.27 -37.56 -14.27
CA LEU A 32 -3.15 -36.42 -13.93
C LEU A 32 -2.40 -35.29 -13.18
N TRP A 33 -1.35 -35.64 -12.43
CA TRP A 33 -0.44 -34.72 -11.74
C TRP A 33 0.32 -33.76 -12.67
N SER A 34 0.73 -34.19 -13.86
CA SER A 34 1.41 -33.31 -14.82
C SER A 34 0.47 -32.27 -15.43
N ARG A 35 -0.83 -32.60 -15.56
CA ARG A 35 -1.87 -31.66 -16.01
C ARG A 35 -2.19 -30.62 -14.93
N LEU A 36 -2.23 -31.04 -13.65
CA LEU A 36 -2.40 -30.13 -12.51
C LEU A 36 -1.23 -29.13 -12.40
N LEU A 37 0.01 -29.60 -12.52
CA LEU A 37 1.21 -28.75 -12.51
C LEU A 37 1.28 -27.79 -13.71
N ARG A 38 0.69 -28.18 -14.86
CA ARG A 38 0.62 -27.32 -16.05
C ARG A 38 -0.35 -26.15 -15.90
N LEU A 39 -1.33 -26.27 -15.01
CA LEU A 39 -2.28 -25.20 -14.68
C LEU A 39 -1.74 -24.23 -13.63
N LEU A 40 -0.73 -24.62 -12.85
CA LEU A 40 -0.10 -23.80 -11.81
C LEU A 40 0.34 -22.40 -12.31
N PRO A 41 1.04 -22.25 -13.46
CA PRO A 41 1.40 -20.92 -13.97
C PRO A 41 0.19 -20.10 -14.40
N TRP A 42 -0.89 -20.73 -14.88
CA TRP A 42 -2.13 -20.04 -15.27
C TRP A 42 -2.91 -19.57 -14.04
N ILE A 43 -2.94 -20.36 -12.96
CA ILE A 43 -3.54 -19.97 -11.68
C ILE A 43 -2.78 -18.79 -11.10
N SER A 44 -1.45 -18.84 -11.07
CA SER A 44 -0.61 -17.73 -10.62
C SER A 44 -0.84 -16.46 -11.46
N LEU A 45 -0.93 -16.59 -12.78
CA LEU A 45 -1.17 -15.46 -13.68
C LEU A 45 -2.55 -14.83 -13.45
N THR A 46 -3.60 -15.64 -13.35
CA THR A 46 -4.96 -15.15 -13.09
C THR A 46 -5.09 -14.53 -11.70
N MET A 47 -4.43 -15.09 -10.69
CA MET A 47 -4.35 -14.51 -9.35
C MET A 47 -3.66 -13.14 -9.37
N THR A 48 -2.51 -13.04 -10.03
CA THR A 48 -1.75 -11.78 -10.16
C THR A 48 -2.56 -10.72 -10.91
N ALA A 49 -3.17 -11.10 -12.03
CA ALA A 49 -4.03 -10.21 -12.81
C ALA A 49 -5.26 -9.77 -11.99
N GLY A 50 -5.85 -10.66 -11.19
CA GLY A 50 -6.94 -10.35 -10.27
C GLY A 50 -6.53 -9.33 -9.21
N VAL A 51 -5.39 -9.52 -8.55
CA VAL A 51 -4.85 -8.56 -7.57
C VAL A 51 -4.60 -7.19 -8.21
N LEU A 52 -3.99 -7.16 -9.39
CA LEU A 52 -3.74 -5.91 -10.11
C LEU A 52 -5.06 -5.18 -10.43
N LEU A 53 -6.08 -5.93 -10.87
CA LEU A 53 -7.40 -5.38 -11.15
C LEU A 53 -8.08 -4.84 -9.88
N LEU A 54 -7.89 -5.49 -8.73
CA LEU A 54 -8.40 -4.99 -7.45
C LEU A 54 -7.69 -3.70 -7.01
N ILE A 55 -6.39 -3.58 -7.23
CA ILE A 55 -5.62 -2.36 -6.92
C ILE A 55 -6.06 -1.20 -7.81
N LEU A 56 -6.30 -1.45 -9.10
CA LEU A 56 -6.76 -0.44 -10.06
C LEU A 56 -8.24 -0.07 -9.89
N ARG A 57 -9.04 -0.94 -9.26
CA ARG A 57 -10.43 -0.64 -8.94
C ARG A 57 -10.47 0.27 -7.71
N GLN A 58 -10.77 1.54 -7.95
CA GLN A 58 -10.85 2.56 -6.90
C GLN A 58 -11.87 2.21 -5.82
N ALA A 59 -11.52 2.48 -4.57
CA ALA A 59 -12.47 2.47 -3.46
C ALA A 59 -13.48 3.62 -3.62
N PRO A 60 -14.74 3.44 -3.16
CA PRO A 60 -15.75 4.49 -3.23
C PRO A 60 -15.23 5.75 -2.50
N PRO A 61 -15.33 6.93 -3.11
CA PRO A 61 -14.82 8.16 -2.52
C PRO A 61 -15.62 8.52 -1.26
N LEU A 62 -14.94 9.08 -0.26
CA LEU A 62 -15.58 9.55 0.96
C LEU A 62 -16.51 10.75 0.64
N PRO A 63 -17.75 10.76 1.18
CA PRO A 63 -18.59 11.94 1.15
C PRO A 63 -17.93 13.03 1.99
N ILE A 64 -17.79 14.23 1.45
CA ILE A 64 -17.21 15.38 2.16
C ILE A 64 -18.32 16.37 2.47
N GLN A 65 -18.35 16.87 3.70
CA GLN A 65 -19.13 18.06 4.02
C GLN A 65 -18.42 19.30 3.45
N ALA A 66 -18.99 19.88 2.40
CA ALA A 66 -18.50 21.13 1.82
C ALA A 66 -19.16 22.32 2.51
N ASP A 67 -18.34 23.19 3.10
CA ASP A 67 -18.79 24.46 3.67
C ASP A 67 -17.95 25.61 3.08
N PRO A 68 -18.58 26.58 2.39
CA PRO A 68 -17.88 27.71 1.79
C PRO A 68 -17.21 28.63 2.83
N HIS A 69 -17.65 28.65 4.08
CA HIS A 69 -17.09 29.47 5.16
C HIS A 69 -16.04 28.74 6.01
N ALA A 70 -15.72 27.48 5.68
CA ALA A 70 -14.75 26.70 6.46
C ALA A 70 -13.35 27.33 6.49
N ALA A 71 -12.91 27.98 5.39
CA ALA A 71 -11.60 28.62 5.33
C ALA A 71 -11.49 29.79 6.33
N ASP A 72 -12.50 30.66 6.36
CA ASP A 72 -12.54 31.82 7.27
C ASP A 72 -12.54 31.37 8.74
N ARG A 73 -13.33 30.34 9.07
CA ARG A 73 -13.39 29.79 10.44
C ARG A 73 -12.09 29.11 10.86
N VAL A 74 -11.41 28.41 9.96
CA VAL A 74 -10.08 27.85 10.25
C VAL A 74 -9.10 28.97 10.57
N ALA A 75 -9.06 30.02 9.75
CA ALA A 75 -8.14 31.15 9.95
C ALA A 75 -8.40 31.84 11.30
N GLU A 76 -9.66 32.09 11.65
CA GLU A 76 -10.03 32.70 12.93
C GLU A 76 -9.65 31.81 14.12
N LYS A 77 -9.98 30.52 14.07
CA LYS A 77 -9.65 29.55 15.13
C LYS A 77 -8.14 29.40 15.31
N MET A 78 -7.37 29.39 14.22
CA MET A 78 -5.91 29.32 14.27
C MET A 78 -5.30 30.59 14.85
N ALA A 79 -5.85 31.77 14.53
CA ALA A 79 -5.43 33.03 15.13
C ALA A 79 -5.71 33.05 16.64
N GLN A 80 -6.89 32.59 17.06
CA GLN A 80 -7.25 32.49 18.48
C GLN A 80 -6.34 31.51 19.23
N LEU A 81 -6.07 30.33 18.64
CA LEU A 81 -5.13 29.36 19.18
C LEU A 81 -3.73 29.98 19.32
N GLN A 82 -3.26 30.72 18.32
CA GLN A 82 -1.95 31.35 18.35
C GLN A 82 -1.84 32.45 19.43
N VAL A 83 -2.90 33.22 19.66
CA VAL A 83 -2.96 34.18 20.77
C VAL A 83 -2.93 33.48 22.12
N ALA A 84 -3.72 32.40 22.30
CA ALA A 84 -3.73 31.62 23.54
C ALA A 84 -2.37 30.98 23.84
N VAL A 85 -1.71 30.45 22.81
CA VAL A 85 -0.35 29.90 22.87
C VAL A 85 0.67 30.95 23.29
N GLN A 86 0.60 32.18 22.73
CA GLN A 86 1.49 33.28 23.12
C GLN A 86 1.22 33.77 24.54
N ALA A 87 -0.04 33.75 24.96
CA ALA A 87 -0.44 34.13 26.31
C ALA A 87 -0.17 33.03 27.36
N GLY A 88 0.23 31.82 26.95
CA GLY A 88 0.47 30.68 27.84
C GLY A 88 -0.78 30.20 28.58
N HIS A 89 -1.95 30.36 27.97
CA HIS A 89 -3.22 29.91 28.54
C HIS A 89 -3.63 28.55 27.96
N SER A 90 -4.13 27.67 28.82
CA SER A 90 -4.76 26.42 28.40
C SER A 90 -6.04 26.73 27.63
N HIS A 91 -6.08 26.37 26.36
CA HIS A 91 -7.18 26.59 25.44
C HIS A 91 -7.36 25.35 24.57
N SER A 92 -8.60 25.04 24.24
CA SER A 92 -8.92 23.95 23.32
C SER A 92 -9.65 24.48 22.10
N THR A 93 -9.10 24.19 20.93
CA THR A 93 -9.68 24.54 19.64
C THR A 93 -10.11 23.27 18.93
N THR A 94 -11.32 23.30 18.37
CA THR A 94 -11.89 22.17 17.62
C THR A 94 -12.03 22.49 16.14
N LEU A 95 -11.68 21.54 15.29
CA LEU A 95 -11.85 21.58 13.85
C LEU A 95 -12.83 20.51 13.42
N ASN A 96 -13.88 20.89 12.71
CA ASN A 96 -14.79 19.92 12.11
C ASN A 96 -14.23 19.36 10.80
N GLU A 97 -14.95 18.40 10.20
CA GLU A 97 -14.55 17.75 8.95
C GLU A 97 -14.32 18.76 7.80
N ALA A 98 -15.21 19.74 7.63
CA ALA A 98 -15.12 20.71 6.54
C ALA A 98 -13.89 21.62 6.70
N GLU A 99 -13.64 22.07 7.94
CA GLU A 99 -12.50 22.89 8.34
C GLU A 99 -11.18 22.14 8.16
N LEU A 100 -11.10 20.89 8.64
CA LEU A 100 -9.91 20.05 8.47
C LEU A 100 -9.60 19.80 6.99
N ASN A 101 -10.62 19.50 6.18
CA ASN A 101 -10.45 19.29 4.75
C ASN A 101 -9.98 20.55 4.02
N GLN A 102 -10.46 21.74 4.40
CA GLN A 102 -9.93 22.98 3.84
C GLN A 102 -8.47 23.19 4.23
N TRP A 103 -8.17 23.12 5.53
CA TRP A 103 -6.81 23.29 6.03
C TRP A 103 -5.83 22.34 5.35
N MET A 104 -6.22 21.09 5.16
CA MET A 104 -5.39 20.11 4.48
C MET A 104 -5.18 20.44 2.99
N ARG A 105 -6.20 20.88 2.25
CA ARG A 105 -6.03 21.30 0.84
C ARG A 105 -5.04 22.45 0.71
N ASP A 106 -5.07 23.40 1.64
CA ASP A 106 -4.14 24.53 1.64
C ASP A 106 -2.70 24.12 2.01
N ASN A 107 -2.54 23.13 2.88
CA ASN A 107 -1.23 22.68 3.38
C ASN A 107 -0.66 21.44 2.64
N LEU A 108 -1.43 20.80 1.78
CA LEU A 108 -1.04 19.56 1.07
C LEU A 108 0.15 19.76 0.14
N ALA A 109 0.29 20.96 -0.44
CA ALA A 109 1.45 21.33 -1.26
C ALA A 109 2.79 21.26 -0.48
N ILE A 110 2.74 21.31 0.86
CA ILE A 110 3.91 21.32 1.75
C ILE A 110 4.19 19.92 2.31
N ALA A 111 3.13 19.18 2.65
CA ALA A 111 3.22 17.84 3.24
C ALA A 111 3.67 16.76 2.23
N SER A 112 3.26 16.87 0.95
CA SER A 112 3.62 15.93 -0.11
C SER A 112 5.14 15.85 -0.31
N THR A 113 5.85 16.99 -0.20
CA THR A 113 7.31 17.12 -0.37
C THR A 113 8.13 16.25 0.58
N HIS A 114 7.60 15.99 1.78
CA HIS A 114 8.32 15.27 2.83
C HIS A 114 7.85 13.82 2.98
N GLN A 115 6.55 13.55 2.85
CA GLN A 115 5.96 12.24 3.16
C GLN A 115 6.10 11.21 2.03
N ALA A 116 6.11 11.63 0.76
CA ALA A 116 6.35 10.71 -0.36
C ALA A 116 7.77 10.09 -0.32
N ARG A 117 8.74 10.75 0.34
CA ARG A 117 10.11 10.22 0.51
C ARG A 117 10.19 9.09 1.53
N GLN A 118 9.22 9.01 2.43
CA GLN A 118 9.34 8.28 3.70
C GLN A 118 8.28 7.20 3.89
N ALA A 119 7.19 7.23 3.10
CA ALA A 119 6.09 6.26 3.21
C ALA A 119 6.45 4.83 2.76
N GLY A 120 7.65 4.59 2.20
CA GLY A 120 8.21 3.25 1.99
C GLY A 120 7.28 2.26 1.28
N ILE A 121 6.40 2.75 0.41
CA ILE A 121 5.52 1.89 -0.40
C ILE A 121 6.45 1.06 -1.29
N PRO A 122 6.38 -0.28 -1.28
CA PRO A 122 7.26 -1.11 -2.08
C PRO A 122 7.05 -0.78 -3.57
N VAL A 123 7.96 -0.01 -4.15
CA VAL A 123 8.03 0.17 -5.60
C VAL A 123 8.63 -1.13 -6.15
N PRO A 124 7.96 -1.81 -7.11
CA PRO A 124 8.52 -3.01 -7.74
C PRO A 124 9.91 -2.72 -8.30
N ALA A 125 10.88 -3.57 -7.99
CA ALA A 125 12.27 -3.40 -8.40
C ALA A 125 12.35 -3.27 -9.94
N GLY A 126 12.77 -2.09 -10.42
CA GLY A 126 12.97 -1.82 -11.84
C GLY A 126 12.95 -0.35 -12.24
N HIS A 127 12.31 0.54 -11.46
CA HIS A 127 12.30 1.98 -11.75
C HIS A 127 12.33 2.77 -10.44
N GLU A 128 13.40 3.52 -10.22
CA GLU A 128 13.48 4.55 -9.18
C GLU A 128 12.53 5.68 -9.58
N ALA A 129 11.24 5.56 -9.25
CA ALA A 129 10.32 6.67 -9.38
C ALA A 129 10.80 7.77 -8.41
N GLU A 130 11.40 8.82 -8.96
CA GLU A 130 11.91 9.94 -8.20
C GLU A 130 10.75 10.55 -7.44
N VAL A 131 10.92 10.77 -6.14
CA VAL A 131 9.85 11.13 -5.20
C VAL A 131 9.06 12.41 -5.60
N GLN A 132 9.63 13.22 -6.50
CA GLN A 132 8.98 14.35 -7.13
C GLN A 132 7.81 13.96 -8.06
N GLU A 133 7.88 12.80 -8.72
CA GLU A 133 6.81 12.25 -9.56
C GLU A 133 5.63 11.77 -8.70
N VAL A 134 5.90 11.17 -7.54
CA VAL A 134 4.88 10.71 -6.58
C VAL A 134 4.16 11.89 -5.91
N GLN A 135 4.84 13.03 -5.71
CA GLN A 135 4.20 14.25 -5.22
C GLN A 135 3.24 14.86 -6.25
N SER A 136 3.67 14.90 -7.51
CA SER A 136 2.85 15.40 -8.62
C SER A 136 1.72 14.43 -9.00
N ALA A 137 1.80 13.18 -8.52
CA ALA A 137 0.76 12.18 -8.68
C ALA A 137 -0.45 12.39 -7.77
N LEU A 138 -0.35 13.17 -6.69
CA LEU A 138 -1.47 13.33 -5.75
C LEU A 138 -2.60 14.15 -6.37
N LYS A 139 -3.71 13.48 -6.71
CA LYS A 139 -4.85 14.06 -7.43
C LYS A 139 -5.94 14.58 -6.50
N ASP A 140 -6.23 13.85 -5.42
CA ASP A 140 -7.31 14.17 -4.49
C ASP A 140 -6.98 13.65 -3.09
N VAL A 141 -7.40 14.37 -2.06
CA VAL A 141 -7.30 13.94 -0.65
C VAL A 141 -8.54 14.41 0.11
N ARG A 142 -9.10 13.49 0.89
CA ARG A 142 -10.31 13.68 1.67
C ARG A 142 -10.12 13.06 3.04
N MET A 143 -10.59 13.76 4.05
CA MET A 143 -10.68 13.25 5.41
C MET A 143 -12.12 13.26 5.86
N ASN A 144 -12.51 12.22 6.59
CA ASN A 144 -13.78 12.15 7.27
C ASN A 144 -13.53 11.83 8.75
N LEU A 145 -14.24 12.53 9.62
CA LEU A 145 -14.13 12.36 11.07
C LEU A 145 -15.43 11.74 11.57
N THR A 146 -15.37 10.49 12.05
CA THR A 146 -16.55 9.77 12.54
C THR A 146 -16.26 9.25 13.95
N GLY A 147 -17.05 9.72 14.94
CA GLY A 147 -16.81 9.36 16.35
C GLY A 147 -15.40 9.77 16.78
N ASN A 148 -14.56 8.82 17.16
CA ASN A 148 -13.17 9.07 17.55
C ASN A 148 -12.15 8.58 16.48
N GLN A 149 -12.62 8.38 15.25
CA GLN A 149 -11.83 7.79 14.17
C GLN A 149 -11.66 8.78 13.01
N LEU A 150 -10.44 8.81 12.47
CA LEU A 150 -10.10 9.42 11.19
C LEU A 150 -10.28 8.39 10.07
N LYS A 151 -10.91 8.79 8.98
CA LYS A 151 -10.86 8.09 7.69
C LYS A 151 -10.23 8.99 6.66
N ALA A 152 -9.05 8.64 6.20
CA ALA A 152 -8.35 9.33 5.13
C ALA A 152 -8.55 8.57 3.82
N TYR A 153 -8.76 9.33 2.74
CA TYR A 153 -8.85 8.82 1.37
C TYR A 153 -7.97 9.70 0.48
N ALA A 154 -7.10 9.08 -0.30
CA ALA A 154 -6.22 9.76 -1.24
C ALA A 154 -6.24 9.06 -2.60
N VAL A 155 -6.12 9.83 -3.68
CA VAL A 155 -6.00 9.31 -5.05
C VAL A 155 -4.67 9.77 -5.64
N PHE A 156 -3.87 8.82 -6.11
CA PHE A 156 -2.57 9.04 -6.73
C PHE A 156 -2.62 8.64 -8.21
N VAL A 157 -1.90 9.34 -9.08
CA VAL A 157 -1.69 8.99 -10.49
C VAL A 157 -0.29 8.39 -10.65
N LEU A 158 -0.19 7.07 -10.58
CA LEU A 158 1.08 6.36 -10.74
C LEU A 158 1.11 5.71 -12.11
N TYR A 159 2.15 5.99 -12.91
CA TYR A 159 2.28 5.47 -14.28
C TYR A 159 1.06 5.75 -15.17
N GLY A 160 0.46 6.94 -15.02
CA GLY A 160 -0.76 7.33 -15.74
C GLY A 160 -2.02 6.59 -15.31
N LYS A 161 -1.99 5.83 -14.20
CA LYS A 161 -3.14 5.13 -13.63
C LYS A 161 -3.50 5.68 -12.26
N GLU A 162 -4.78 5.83 -12.02
CA GLU A 162 -5.30 6.29 -10.74
C GLU A 162 -5.37 5.14 -9.74
N ILE A 163 -4.74 5.31 -8.59
CA ILE A 163 -4.70 4.36 -7.47
C ILE A 163 -5.24 5.08 -6.24
N SER A 164 -6.28 4.52 -5.61
CA SER A 164 -6.83 5.07 -4.37
C SER A 164 -6.23 4.39 -3.14
N LEU A 165 -5.93 5.14 -2.09
CA LEU A 165 -5.57 4.65 -0.77
C LEU A 165 -6.63 5.10 0.23
N GLN A 166 -7.17 4.17 1.01
CA GLN A 166 -8.03 4.47 2.15
C GLN A 166 -7.35 3.99 3.44
N LEU A 167 -7.42 4.80 4.49
CA LEU A 167 -6.86 4.50 5.80
C LEU A 167 -7.83 4.96 6.90
N ASP A 168 -8.22 4.03 7.76
CA ASP A 168 -9.06 4.29 8.93
C ASP A 168 -8.20 4.12 10.18
N GLY A 169 -8.26 5.05 11.15
CA GLY A 169 -7.43 4.97 12.35
C GLY A 169 -7.77 5.98 13.43
N MET A 170 -7.12 5.85 14.59
CA MET A 170 -7.25 6.79 15.71
C MET A 170 -5.98 7.62 15.82
N ILE A 171 -6.14 8.92 16.10
CA ILE A 171 -5.02 9.80 16.41
C ILE A 171 -4.81 9.80 17.91
N GLU A 172 -3.58 9.54 18.34
CA GLU A 172 -3.18 9.53 19.74
C GLU A 172 -1.99 10.48 19.93
N THR A 173 -1.95 11.16 21.08
CA THR A 173 -0.75 11.89 21.51
C THR A 173 -0.06 11.10 22.60
N ARG A 174 1.23 10.83 22.43
CA ARG A 174 2.04 10.11 23.43
C ARG A 174 3.43 10.71 23.50
N ASP A 175 3.86 11.06 24.72
CA ASP A 175 5.18 11.62 25.01
C ASP A 175 5.49 12.92 24.21
N GLY A 176 4.45 13.70 23.89
CA GLY A 176 4.59 14.91 23.06
C GLY A 176 4.70 14.64 21.55
N PHE A 177 4.42 13.43 21.09
CA PHE A 177 4.41 13.06 19.67
C PHE A 177 3.00 12.67 19.23
N ILE A 178 2.63 13.03 18.00
CA ILE A 178 1.44 12.52 17.33
C ILE A 178 1.73 11.11 16.84
N ARG A 179 0.76 10.21 17.03
CA ARG A 179 0.76 8.86 16.47
C ARG A 179 -0.58 8.58 15.79
N LEU A 180 -0.54 7.73 14.77
CA LEU A 180 -1.73 7.13 14.17
C LEU A 180 -1.76 5.64 14.50
N LYS A 181 -2.86 5.19 15.09
CA LYS A 181 -3.15 3.77 15.27
C LYS A 181 -4.09 3.33 14.15
N PRO A 182 -3.58 2.65 13.11
CA PRO A 182 -4.43 2.20 12.01
C PRO A 182 -5.38 1.10 12.51
N THR A 183 -6.57 1.04 11.90
CA THR A 183 -7.61 0.07 12.23
C THR A 183 -8.05 -0.70 10.99
N ALA A 184 -8.07 -0.05 9.83
CA ALA A 184 -8.28 -0.69 8.54
C ALA A 184 -7.60 0.14 7.44
N GLY A 185 -7.31 -0.49 6.31
CA GLY A 185 -6.76 0.19 5.15
C GLY A 185 -7.04 -0.58 3.87
N LYS A 186 -7.10 0.13 2.75
CA LYS A 186 -7.33 -0.44 1.42
C LYS A 186 -6.46 0.26 0.38
N LEU A 187 -5.89 -0.50 -0.54
CA LEU A 187 -5.26 0.00 -1.76
C LEU A 187 -6.11 -0.43 -2.96
N GLY A 188 -6.76 0.53 -3.61
CA GLY A 188 -7.90 0.26 -4.47
C GLY A 188 -9.00 -0.43 -3.67
N SER A 189 -9.38 -1.62 -4.13
CA SER A 189 -10.31 -2.52 -3.45
C SER A 189 -9.62 -3.64 -2.65
N LEU A 190 -8.28 -3.70 -2.66
CA LEU A 190 -7.50 -4.68 -1.93
C LEU A 190 -7.36 -4.27 -0.45
N PRO A 191 -7.89 -5.03 0.52
CA PRO A 191 -7.66 -4.75 1.92
C PRO A 191 -6.19 -4.98 2.29
N ILE A 192 -5.63 -4.06 3.08
CA ILE A 192 -4.27 -4.17 3.61
C ILE A 192 -4.35 -4.94 4.93
N PRO A 193 -3.54 -6.00 5.13
CA PRO A 193 -3.48 -6.70 6.40
C PRO A 193 -3.10 -5.77 7.55
N SER A 194 -3.72 -5.94 8.72
CA SER A 194 -3.45 -5.12 9.91
C SER A 194 -1.99 -5.15 10.32
N SER A 195 -1.33 -6.32 10.25
CA SER A 195 0.11 -6.44 10.55
C SER A 195 1.00 -5.60 9.63
N THR A 196 0.62 -5.44 8.36
CA THR A 196 1.32 -4.56 7.42
C THR A 196 1.06 -3.09 7.79
N LEU A 197 -0.17 -2.73 8.12
CA LEU A 197 -0.51 -1.36 8.54
C LEU A 197 0.24 -0.96 9.82
N ASP A 198 0.25 -1.82 10.84
CA ASP A 198 0.93 -1.59 12.11
C ASP A 198 2.43 -1.38 11.91
N ARG A 199 3.05 -2.22 11.07
CA ARG A 199 4.48 -2.10 10.75
C ARG A 199 4.79 -0.78 10.05
N VAL A 200 4.00 -0.42 9.04
CA VAL A 200 4.21 0.84 8.30
C VAL A 200 3.98 2.04 9.21
N ALA A 201 2.96 2.01 10.05
CA ALA A 201 2.71 3.07 11.03
C ALA A 201 3.86 3.19 12.03
N GLN A 202 4.31 2.09 12.63
CA GLN A 202 5.47 2.09 13.53
C GLN A 202 6.71 2.65 12.84
N GLN A 203 7.03 2.19 11.63
CA GLN A 203 8.18 2.71 10.89
C GLN A 203 8.03 4.21 10.57
N LEU A 204 6.83 4.67 10.20
CA LEU A 204 6.57 6.07 9.89
C LEU A 204 6.75 6.96 11.12
N PHE A 205 6.23 6.58 12.30
CA PHE A 205 6.26 7.42 13.50
C PHE A 205 7.50 7.23 14.38
N GLU A 206 8.11 6.04 14.37
CA GLU A 206 9.19 5.67 15.30
C GLU A 206 10.58 5.72 14.64
N SER A 207 10.67 5.92 13.32
CA SER A 207 11.96 6.16 12.67
C SER A 207 12.56 7.49 13.12
N SER A 208 13.87 7.51 13.34
CA SER A 208 14.61 8.70 13.81
C SER A 208 14.41 9.90 12.89
N GLN A 209 14.32 9.67 11.58
CA GLN A 209 14.12 10.73 10.59
C GLN A 209 12.75 11.40 10.68
N ASN A 210 11.70 10.64 11.01
CA ASN A 210 10.32 11.15 10.97
C ASN A 210 9.80 11.55 12.34
N ARG A 211 10.39 10.99 13.41
CA ARG A 211 9.98 11.25 14.79
C ARG A 211 9.97 12.74 15.10
N GLU A 212 10.93 13.50 14.59
CA GLU A 212 11.00 14.95 14.77
C GLU A 212 9.86 15.68 14.06
N THR A 213 9.42 15.20 12.89
CA THR A 213 8.31 15.77 12.12
C THR A 213 6.96 15.60 12.81
N PHE A 214 6.82 14.57 13.64
CA PHE A 214 5.60 14.28 14.40
C PHE A 214 5.65 14.79 15.85
N GLN A 215 6.72 15.50 16.24
CA GLN A 215 6.78 16.13 17.55
C GLN A 215 5.82 17.32 17.60
N LEU A 216 5.01 17.37 18.66
CA LEU A 216 4.15 18.51 18.92
C LEU A 216 4.99 19.69 19.39
N PRO A 217 4.64 20.92 18.98
CA PRO A 217 5.16 22.12 19.61
C PRO A 217 4.94 22.07 21.12
N PRO A 218 5.88 22.58 21.94
CA PRO A 218 5.83 22.42 23.39
C PRO A 218 4.59 23.04 24.07
N GLN A 219 3.91 23.96 23.36
CA GLN A 219 2.69 24.62 23.82
C GLN A 219 1.43 23.79 23.55
N ILE A 220 1.50 22.80 22.66
CA ILE A 220 0.41 21.87 22.40
C ILE A 220 0.53 20.68 23.34
N GLU A 221 -0.50 20.46 24.14
CA GLU A 221 -0.60 19.32 25.04
C GLU A 221 -1.01 18.05 24.28
N SER A 222 -2.06 18.15 23.47
CA SER A 222 -2.60 17.00 22.75
C SER A 222 -3.35 17.37 21.48
N VAL A 223 -3.36 16.42 20.54
CA VAL A 223 -4.18 16.41 19.33
C VAL A 223 -4.89 15.06 19.27
N ARG A 224 -6.23 15.08 19.17
CA ARG A 224 -7.06 13.87 19.17
C ARG A 224 -8.38 14.10 18.47
N ILE A 225 -9.11 13.03 18.16
CA ILE A 225 -10.44 13.13 17.55
C ILE A 225 -11.49 12.76 18.58
N GLU A 226 -12.46 13.66 18.78
CA GLU A 226 -13.60 13.45 19.66
C GLU A 226 -14.89 13.84 18.95
N ASN A 227 -15.88 12.95 18.98
CA ASN A 227 -17.24 13.23 18.49
C ASN A 227 -17.28 13.78 17.04
N GLY A 228 -16.41 13.31 16.15
CA GLY A 228 -16.33 13.75 14.76
C GLY A 228 -15.61 15.08 14.56
N THR A 229 -14.86 15.55 15.56
CA THR A 229 -14.07 16.78 15.49
C THR A 229 -12.63 16.54 15.94
N LEU A 230 -11.68 17.22 15.31
CA LEU A 230 -10.28 17.23 15.73
C LEU A 230 -10.12 18.27 16.83
N VAL A 231 -9.67 17.83 18.00
CA VAL A 231 -9.46 18.66 19.18
C VAL A 231 -7.96 18.87 19.36
N ILE A 232 -7.57 20.14 19.43
CA ILE A 232 -6.21 20.59 19.75
C ILE A 232 -6.28 21.26 21.11
N ALA A 233 -5.48 20.79 22.07
CA ALA A 233 -5.41 21.35 23.42
C ALA A 233 -4.03 21.95 23.67
N THR A 234 -3.98 23.15 24.25
CA THR A 234 -2.77 23.84 24.67
C THR A 234 -2.55 23.73 26.17
N ARG A 235 -1.29 23.88 26.58
CA ARG A 235 -0.88 23.91 27.99
C ARG A 235 -1.15 25.27 28.61
#